data_AF-A0A7S0WTW1-F1
#
_entry.id   AF-A0A7S0WTW1-F1
#
_cell.length_a   1.000
_cell.length_b   1.000
_cell.length_c   1.000
_cell.angle_alpha   90.00
_cell.angle_beta   90.00
_cell.angle_gamma   90.00
#
_symmetry.space_group_name_H-M   'P 1'
#
loop_
_entity.id
_entity.type
_entity.pdbx_description
1 polymer ?
#
loop_
_entity_poly.entity_id
_entity_poly.type
_entity_poly.pdbx_seq_one_letter_code
_entity_poly.pdbx_strand_id
1 'polypeptide(L)'
;DDNGSGGDDKMPLFDDGVTWYCYCVCGLLWLTDLTPLGPLLRASGPAAIYWLVGIQWLGFFAPTLAWARSQGWPVTRLLLGQRVWPGWGWLAAGAGAGAAVYLVVGSIMAAKAGIPLAEWWAGSAHVAVPPATPADPMAAFMEAERSSVLGSMIAAPSNALEAARLWACAALSPAVCEELLYRGLLLTALQRPRLAGPALLGRTDAVFVTAALFALAHLDLPQFGPLTFLGVAAGGLAVASGSVLPAIAAHATYNSAALALGVLGGGL
;
A
#
# COMPACT_ATOMS: atom_id res chain seq x y z
N ASP A 1 -46.17 -3.83 -6.35
CA ASP A 1 -44.89 -4.16 -6.99
C ASP A 1 -43.93 -3.01 -6.83
N ASP A 2 -43.17 -3.06 -5.73
CA ASP A 2 -42.12 -2.12 -5.37
C ASP A 2 -40.84 -2.54 -6.10
N ASN A 3 -40.58 -1.91 -7.25
CA ASN A 3 -39.43 -2.22 -8.10
C ASN A 3 -38.33 -1.16 -7.91
N GLY A 4 -37.49 -1.37 -6.89
CA GLY A 4 -36.04 -1.50 -7.13
C GLY A 4 -35.19 -0.27 -7.46
N SER A 5 -35.43 0.92 -6.89
CA SER A 5 -34.52 2.08 -7.06
C SER A 5 -33.76 2.55 -5.80
N GLY A 6 -33.97 1.96 -4.63
CA GLY A 6 -33.49 2.57 -3.36
C GLY A 6 -32.03 2.34 -2.93
N GLY A 7 -31.17 1.70 -3.74
CA GLY A 7 -29.87 1.19 -3.26
C GLY A 7 -28.60 1.89 -3.76
N ASP A 8 -28.64 2.54 -4.92
CA ASP A 8 -27.45 3.10 -5.57
C ASP A 8 -27.24 4.60 -5.34
N ASP A 9 -28.24 5.31 -4.83
CA ASP A 9 -28.21 6.77 -4.61
C ASP A 9 -27.42 7.21 -3.35
N LYS A 10 -27.05 6.28 -2.45
CA LYS A 10 -26.28 6.56 -1.22
C LYS A 10 -24.81 6.14 -1.31
N MET A 11 -24.17 6.29 -2.46
CA MET A 11 -22.73 6.06 -2.62
C MET A 11 -22.01 7.40 -2.80
N PRO A 12 -20.71 7.50 -2.45
CA PRO A 12 -19.93 8.71 -2.69
C PRO A 12 -19.96 9.10 -4.17
N LEU A 13 -20.19 10.38 -4.42
CA LEU A 13 -19.91 11.02 -5.69
C LEU A 13 -18.45 11.48 -5.71
N PHE A 14 -17.95 11.85 -6.89
CA PHE A 14 -16.59 12.36 -7.03
C PHE A 14 -16.33 13.55 -6.09
N ASP A 15 -17.29 14.48 -5.98
CA ASP A 15 -17.15 15.71 -5.19
C ASP A 15 -17.07 15.42 -3.67
N ASP A 16 -17.73 14.35 -3.21
CA ASP A 16 -17.61 13.85 -1.83
C ASP A 16 -16.20 13.26 -1.59
N GLY A 17 -15.64 12.60 -2.61
CA GLY A 17 -14.30 12.02 -2.58
C GLY A 17 -13.17 13.05 -2.47
N VAL A 18 -13.29 14.21 -3.13
CA VAL A 18 -12.27 15.28 -3.05
C VAL A 18 -12.23 15.92 -1.65
N THR A 19 -13.39 16.08 -1.01
CA THR A 19 -13.47 16.63 0.36
C THR A 19 -12.89 15.65 1.41
N TRP A 20 -12.95 14.34 1.12
CA TRP A 20 -12.33 13.26 1.90
C TRP A 20 -10.82 13.08 1.65
N TYR A 21 -10.30 13.47 0.48
CA TYR A 21 -8.90 13.31 0.08
C TYR A 21 -7.90 13.87 1.13
N CYS A 22 -8.34 14.90 1.88
CA CYS A 22 -7.60 15.50 2.99
C CYS A 22 -7.45 14.62 4.25
N TYR A 23 -8.26 13.57 4.44
CA TYR A 23 -8.19 12.67 5.61
C TYR A 23 -7.50 11.33 5.35
N CYS A 24 -7.53 10.80 4.12
CA CYS A 24 -6.92 9.50 3.79
C CYS A 24 -5.57 9.56 3.11
N VAL A 25 -5.40 10.46 2.13
CA VAL A 25 -4.18 10.51 1.33
C VAL A 25 -3.21 11.53 1.92
N CYS A 26 -3.70 12.72 2.27
CA CYS A 26 -2.87 13.70 2.97
C CYS A 26 -2.42 13.23 4.34
N GLY A 27 -3.10 12.26 4.94
CA GLY A 27 -2.71 11.58 6.17
C GLY A 27 -1.54 10.61 5.99
N LEU A 28 -1.58 9.75 4.97
CA LEU A 28 -0.48 8.85 4.64
C LEU A 28 0.80 9.61 4.23
N LEU A 29 0.67 10.82 3.67
CA LEU A 29 1.80 11.74 3.48
C LEU A 29 2.57 12.00 4.80
N TRP A 30 1.97 11.82 5.99
CA TRP A 30 2.62 11.99 7.30
C TRP A 30 3.38 10.76 7.81
N LEU A 31 3.27 9.60 7.15
CA LEU A 31 3.86 8.33 7.61
C LEU A 31 5.21 7.98 6.98
N THR A 32 5.91 8.96 6.44
CA THR A 32 7.17 8.77 5.71
C THR A 32 8.34 9.39 6.48
N ASP A 33 9.56 8.99 6.15
CA ASP A 33 10.79 9.55 6.75
C ASP A 33 10.92 11.08 6.62
N LEU A 34 10.19 11.65 5.67
CA LEU A 34 10.23 13.05 5.25
C LEU A 34 9.29 13.96 6.05
N THR A 35 8.65 13.42 7.09
CA THR A 35 7.65 14.15 7.89
C THR A 35 8.17 14.43 9.31
N PRO A 36 7.53 15.34 10.06
CA PRO A 36 7.89 15.56 11.47
C PRO A 36 7.76 14.32 12.36
N LEU A 37 6.98 13.30 11.92
CA LEU A 37 6.84 12.03 12.64
C LEU A 37 7.96 11.04 12.32
N GLY A 38 8.61 11.15 11.15
CA GLY A 38 9.72 10.29 10.75
C GLY A 38 10.81 10.15 11.82
N PRO A 39 11.37 11.25 12.37
CA PRO A 39 12.34 11.18 13.47
C PRO A 39 11.83 10.46 14.73
N LEU A 40 10.54 10.65 15.09
CA LEU A 40 9.94 10.01 16.27
C LEU A 40 9.73 8.51 16.06
N LEU A 41 9.30 8.12 14.85
CA LEU A 41 9.16 6.72 14.46
C LEU A 41 10.52 6.04 14.46
N ARG A 42 11.56 6.64 13.86
CA ARG A 42 12.93 6.11 13.89
C ARG A 42 13.47 5.96 15.31
N ALA A 43 13.25 6.96 16.16
CA ALA A 43 13.66 6.91 17.57
C ALA A 43 12.93 5.82 18.37
N SER A 44 11.79 5.32 17.89
CA SER A 44 11.04 4.22 18.52
C SER A 44 11.61 2.83 18.18
N GLY A 45 12.60 2.74 17.29
CA GLY A 45 13.25 1.47 16.91
C GLY A 45 12.24 0.40 16.46
N PRO A 46 12.36 -0.86 16.94
CA PRO A 46 11.42 -1.92 16.57
C PRO A 46 9.95 -1.64 16.91
N ALA A 47 9.67 -0.71 17.85
CA ALA A 47 8.30 -0.33 18.19
C ALA A 47 7.64 0.57 17.13
N ALA A 48 8.41 1.14 16.20
CA ALA A 48 7.92 1.98 15.12
C ALA A 48 6.81 1.29 14.30
N ILE A 49 6.90 -0.04 14.15
CA ILE A 49 5.92 -0.84 13.42
C ILE A 49 4.52 -0.76 14.05
N TYR A 50 4.43 -0.74 15.38
CA TYR A 50 3.16 -0.64 16.09
C TYR A 50 2.58 0.78 15.99
N TRP A 51 3.46 1.79 16.01
CA TRP A 51 3.06 3.18 15.77
C TRP A 51 2.52 3.36 14.37
N LEU A 52 3.15 2.80 13.34
CA LEU A 52 2.62 2.83 11.97
C LEU A 52 1.21 2.23 11.90
N VAL A 53 1.02 1.02 12.45
CA VAL A 53 -0.31 0.38 12.50
C VAL A 53 -1.31 1.28 13.22
N GLY A 54 -0.96 1.80 14.41
CA GLY A 54 -1.82 2.68 15.18
C GLY A 54 -2.20 3.96 14.42
N ILE A 55 -1.23 4.62 13.78
CA ILE A 55 -1.47 5.84 13.01
C ILE A 55 -2.31 5.54 11.77
N GLN A 56 -2.05 4.46 11.04
CA GLN A 56 -2.86 4.08 9.88
C GLN A 56 -4.33 3.84 10.27
N TRP A 57 -4.56 3.02 11.29
CA TRP A 57 -5.92 2.63 11.67
C TRP A 57 -6.66 3.72 12.42
N LEU A 58 -6.03 4.39 13.39
CA LEU A 58 -6.68 5.40 14.23
C LEU A 58 -6.63 6.80 13.63
N GLY A 59 -5.56 7.12 12.92
CA GLY A 59 -5.36 8.44 12.30
C GLY A 59 -6.09 8.59 10.97
N PHE A 60 -6.22 7.52 10.16
CA PHE A 60 -6.76 7.63 8.80
C PHE A 60 -7.99 6.76 8.57
N PHE A 61 -7.91 5.47 8.88
CA PHE A 61 -9.00 4.56 8.58
C PHE A 61 -10.25 4.81 9.43
N ALA A 62 -10.11 4.88 10.76
CA ALA A 62 -11.24 5.05 11.67
C ALA A 62 -12.00 6.38 11.46
N PRO A 63 -11.34 7.54 11.29
CA PRO A 63 -12.03 8.79 10.97
C PRO A 63 -12.77 8.73 9.63
N THR A 64 -12.15 8.10 8.63
CA THR A 64 -12.76 7.89 7.31
C THR A 64 -14.01 7.02 7.40
N LEU A 65 -13.92 5.93 8.15
CA LEU A 65 -15.04 5.03 8.36
C LEU A 65 -16.17 5.71 9.16
N ALA A 66 -15.84 6.50 10.18
CA ALA A 66 -16.81 7.27 10.96
C ALA A 66 -17.55 8.29 10.08
N TRP A 67 -16.82 8.99 9.21
CA TRP A 67 -17.41 9.93 8.27
C TRP A 67 -18.27 9.23 7.20
N ALA A 68 -17.79 8.14 6.60
CA ALA A 68 -18.59 7.36 5.65
C ALA A 68 -19.91 6.87 6.26
N ARG A 69 -19.90 6.50 7.55
CA ARG A 69 -21.12 6.18 8.32
C ARG A 69 -22.00 7.40 8.54
N SER A 70 -21.43 8.57 8.84
CA SER A 70 -22.22 9.81 9.04
C SER A 70 -22.92 10.27 7.77
N GLN A 71 -22.37 9.96 6.59
CA GLN A 71 -23.03 10.18 5.29
C GLN A 71 -24.13 9.15 4.99
N GLY A 72 -24.26 8.10 5.81
CA GLY A 72 -25.25 7.04 5.61
C GLY A 72 -24.92 6.10 4.44
N TRP A 73 -23.66 6.04 4.01
CA TRP A 73 -23.23 5.17 2.91
C TRP A 73 -23.16 3.70 3.36
N PRO A 74 -23.38 2.74 2.44
CA PRO A 74 -23.26 1.32 2.75
C PRO A 74 -21.78 0.92 2.87
N VAL A 75 -21.18 1.17 4.04
CA VAL A 75 -19.73 1.03 4.28
C VAL A 75 -19.14 -0.32 3.89
N THR A 76 -19.87 -1.42 4.07
CA THR A 76 -19.39 -2.75 3.66
C THR A 76 -19.21 -2.83 2.15
N ARG A 77 -20.20 -2.38 1.37
CA ARG A 77 -20.14 -2.35 -0.09
C ARG A 77 -19.10 -1.36 -0.59
N LEU A 78 -18.96 -0.24 0.11
CA LEU A 78 -17.99 0.81 -0.20
C LEU A 78 -16.55 0.34 0.00
N LEU A 79 -16.25 -0.33 1.10
CA LEU A 79 -14.88 -0.74 1.43
C LEU A 79 -14.49 -2.07 0.80
N LEU A 80 -15.42 -3.02 0.66
CA LEU A 80 -15.09 -4.37 0.18
C LEU A 80 -15.51 -4.60 -1.28
N GLY A 81 -16.30 -3.71 -1.87
CA GLY A 81 -16.82 -3.85 -3.23
C GLY A 81 -18.23 -4.47 -3.29
N GLN A 82 -18.75 -4.63 -4.51
CA GLN A 82 -20.09 -5.21 -4.74
C GLN A 82 -20.18 -6.68 -4.35
N ARG A 83 -19.07 -7.41 -4.45
CA ARG A 83 -18.97 -8.81 -4.06
C ARG A 83 -17.95 -8.92 -2.94
N VAL A 84 -18.42 -9.13 -1.70
CA VAL A 84 -17.52 -9.28 -0.54
C VAL A 84 -16.60 -10.49 -0.73
N TRP A 85 -17.15 -11.65 -1.07
CA TRP A 85 -16.37 -12.87 -1.31
C TRP A 85 -16.23 -13.14 -2.82
N PRO A 86 -15.03 -12.96 -3.40
CA PRO A 86 -14.83 -13.13 -4.84
C PRO A 86 -14.70 -14.60 -5.25
N GLY A 87 -14.36 -15.49 -4.31
CA GLY A 87 -14.01 -16.89 -4.56
C GLY A 87 -12.50 -17.13 -4.54
N TRP A 88 -12.10 -18.37 -4.27
CA TRP A 88 -10.70 -18.76 -4.10
C TRP A 88 -9.83 -18.48 -5.32
N GLY A 89 -10.37 -18.65 -6.53
CA GLY A 89 -9.63 -18.36 -7.77
C GLY A 89 -9.17 -16.91 -7.87
N TRP A 90 -9.97 -15.96 -7.40
CA TRP A 90 -9.60 -14.55 -7.36
C TRP A 90 -8.59 -14.22 -6.27
N LEU A 91 -8.66 -14.87 -5.11
CA LEU A 91 -7.63 -14.71 -4.08
C LEU A 91 -6.28 -15.26 -4.56
N ALA A 92 -6.29 -16.42 -5.21
CA ALA A 92 -5.10 -17.00 -5.82
C ALA A 92 -4.54 -16.11 -6.94
N ALA A 93 -5.40 -15.55 -7.80
CA ALA A 93 -5.00 -14.60 -8.83
C ALA A 93 -4.39 -13.32 -8.21
N GLY A 94 -4.97 -12.83 -7.12
CA GLY A 94 -4.43 -11.71 -6.35
C GLY A 94 -3.02 -12.02 -5.81
N ALA A 95 -2.88 -13.10 -5.06
CA ALA A 95 -1.57 -13.51 -4.53
C ALA A 95 -0.52 -13.73 -5.64
N GLY A 96 -0.91 -14.41 -6.72
CA GLY A 96 -0.06 -14.62 -7.89
C GLY A 96 0.37 -13.32 -8.57
N ALA A 97 -0.55 -12.35 -8.72
CA ALA A 97 -0.24 -11.03 -9.25
C ALA A 97 0.73 -10.27 -8.34
N GLY A 98 0.53 -10.29 -7.01
CA GLY A 98 1.43 -9.69 -6.04
C GLY A 98 2.85 -10.24 -6.14
N ALA A 99 2.98 -11.57 -6.18
CA ALA A 99 4.25 -12.24 -6.37
C ALA A 99 4.90 -11.89 -7.72
N ALA A 100 4.14 -11.91 -8.82
CA ALA A 100 4.64 -11.56 -10.15
C ALA A 100 5.12 -10.10 -10.23
N VAL A 101 4.36 -9.17 -9.65
CA VAL A 101 4.73 -7.74 -9.56
C VAL A 101 6.04 -7.61 -8.78
N TYR A 102 6.17 -8.27 -7.63
CA TYR A 102 7.41 -8.22 -6.85
C TYR A 102 8.60 -8.84 -7.58
N LEU A 103 8.42 -9.96 -8.29
CA LEU A 103 9.47 -10.56 -9.11
C LEU A 103 9.99 -9.60 -10.18
N VAL A 104 9.09 -8.90 -10.88
CA VAL A 104 9.45 -7.92 -11.91
C VAL A 104 10.16 -6.72 -11.29
N VAL A 105 9.57 -6.13 -10.25
CA VAL A 105 10.12 -4.96 -9.57
C VAL A 105 11.47 -5.26 -8.94
N GLY A 106 11.57 -6.35 -8.17
CA GLY A 106 12.82 -6.78 -7.54
C GLY A 106 13.93 -7.03 -8.55
N SER A 107 13.60 -7.61 -9.72
CA SER A 107 14.57 -7.80 -10.81
C SER A 107 15.05 -6.46 -11.40
N ILE A 108 14.15 -5.49 -11.55
CA ILE A 108 14.50 -4.14 -12.00
C ILE A 108 15.38 -3.43 -10.97
N MET A 109 15.05 -3.55 -9.68
CA MET A 109 15.84 -2.97 -8.58
C MET A 109 17.24 -3.57 -8.54
N ALA A 110 17.36 -4.91 -8.61
CA ALA A 110 18.64 -5.61 -8.69
C ALA A 110 19.48 -5.12 -9.89
N ALA A 111 18.87 -5.04 -11.08
CA ALA A 111 19.55 -4.56 -12.28
C ALA A 111 20.02 -3.11 -12.15
N LYS A 112 19.20 -2.22 -11.57
CA LYS A 112 19.58 -0.82 -11.29
C LYS A 112 20.71 -0.70 -10.28
N ALA A 113 20.75 -1.60 -9.30
CA ALA A 113 21.80 -1.66 -8.29
C ALA A 113 23.07 -2.40 -8.77
N GLY A 114 23.06 -2.98 -9.98
CA GLY A 114 24.19 -3.77 -10.49
C GLY A 114 24.39 -5.11 -9.77
N ILE A 115 23.36 -5.60 -9.06
CA ILE A 115 23.41 -6.83 -8.28
C ILE A 115 22.96 -8.01 -9.17
N PRO A 116 23.75 -9.09 -9.28
CA PRO A 116 23.31 -10.30 -9.97
C PRO A 116 22.00 -10.83 -9.39
N LEU A 117 21.04 -11.21 -10.25
CA LEU A 117 19.73 -11.69 -9.79
C LEU A 117 19.83 -12.88 -8.83
N ALA A 118 20.77 -13.79 -9.05
CA ALA A 118 21.00 -14.92 -8.15
C ALA A 118 21.35 -14.48 -6.73
N GLU A 119 22.16 -13.43 -6.59
CA GLU A 119 22.55 -12.87 -5.29
C GLU A 119 21.39 -12.11 -4.63
N TRP A 120 20.62 -11.34 -5.42
CA TRP A 120 19.42 -10.65 -4.95
C TRP A 120 18.40 -11.64 -4.36
N TRP A 121 18.07 -12.68 -5.13
CA TRP A 121 17.05 -13.65 -4.73
C TRP A 121 17.54 -14.65 -3.67
N ALA A 122 18.85 -14.87 -3.55
CA ALA A 122 19.42 -15.62 -2.45
C ALA A 122 19.36 -14.88 -1.11
N GLY A 123 19.03 -13.58 -1.10
CA GLY A 123 19.21 -12.74 0.09
C GLY A 123 20.68 -12.63 0.49
N SER A 124 21.61 -12.94 -0.40
CA SER A 124 23.05 -12.78 -0.16
C SER A 124 23.59 -11.48 -0.75
N ALA A 125 22.71 -10.67 -1.35
CA ALA A 125 23.00 -9.32 -1.80
C ALA A 125 23.27 -8.40 -0.62
N HIS A 126 24.43 -8.58 0.01
CA HIS A 126 25.05 -7.53 0.79
C HIS A 126 25.53 -6.50 -0.22
N VAL A 127 24.75 -5.44 -0.43
CA VAL A 127 25.37 -4.23 -0.95
C VAL A 127 26.32 -3.78 0.15
N ALA A 128 27.60 -4.11 -0.01
CA ALA A 128 28.64 -3.54 0.81
C ALA A 128 28.53 -2.03 0.61
N VAL A 129 27.93 -1.33 1.57
CA VAL A 129 27.91 0.12 1.59
C VAL A 129 29.35 0.51 1.87
N PRO A 130 30.12 1.02 0.89
CA PRO A 130 31.42 1.56 1.22
C PRO A 130 31.20 2.64 2.29
N PRO A 131 32.08 2.78 3.30
CA PRO A 131 31.91 3.78 4.34
C PRO A 131 31.60 5.11 3.68
N ALA A 132 30.48 5.73 4.07
CA ALA A 132 29.99 6.95 3.45
C ALA A 132 31.09 8.01 3.47
N THR A 133 31.75 8.20 2.33
CA THR A 133 32.58 9.39 2.14
C THR A 133 31.62 10.51 1.77
N PRO A 134 31.82 11.76 2.26
CA PRO A 134 30.96 12.89 1.91
C PRO A 134 30.81 13.16 0.39
N ALA A 135 31.60 12.47 -0.44
CA ALA A 135 31.67 12.61 -1.89
C ALA A 135 30.92 11.51 -2.67
N ASP A 136 30.36 10.48 -2.03
CA ASP A 136 29.58 9.43 -2.72
C ASP A 136 28.08 9.55 -2.40
N PRO A 137 27.27 10.11 -3.33
CA PRO A 137 25.83 10.26 -3.16
C PRO A 137 25.09 8.93 -3.01
N MET A 138 25.59 7.83 -3.57
CA MET A 138 24.94 6.52 -3.46
C MET A 138 25.18 5.91 -2.08
N ALA A 139 26.41 5.97 -1.57
CA ALA A 139 26.72 5.51 -0.20
C ALA A 139 25.94 6.30 0.86
N ALA A 140 25.82 7.62 0.68
CA ALA A 140 25.00 8.48 1.55
C ALA A 140 23.50 8.15 1.47
N PHE A 141 22.98 7.84 0.27
CA PHE A 141 21.60 7.41 0.08
C PHE A 141 21.32 6.07 0.78
N MET A 142 22.20 5.10 0.65
CA MET A 142 22.03 3.77 1.27
C MET A 142 22.11 3.82 2.80
N GLU A 143 22.99 4.65 3.37
CA GLU A 143 23.03 4.87 4.82
C GLU A 143 21.76 5.59 5.31
N ALA A 144 21.26 6.57 4.56
CA ALA A 144 19.98 7.21 4.83
C ALA A 144 18.82 6.18 4.81
N GLU A 145 18.85 5.22 3.88
CA GLU A 145 17.88 4.14 3.76
C GLU A 145 17.97 3.13 4.93
N ARG A 146 19.18 2.80 5.41
CA ARG A 146 19.36 1.97 6.63
C ARG A 146 18.84 2.69 7.88
N SER A 147 18.99 4.00 7.91
CA SER A 147 18.43 4.85 8.96
C SER A 147 16.93 5.13 8.78
N SER A 148 16.28 4.66 7.71
CA SER A 148 14.85 4.89 7.45
C SER A 148 13.95 4.28 8.53
N VAL A 149 12.70 4.73 8.58
CA VAL A 149 11.65 4.10 9.39
C VAL A 149 11.56 2.60 9.07
N LEU A 150 11.69 2.19 7.81
CA LEU A 150 11.72 0.78 7.41
C LEU A 150 12.94 0.05 7.99
N GLY A 151 14.13 0.63 7.90
CA GLY A 151 15.36 0.09 8.49
C GLY A 151 15.27 -0.07 10.00
N SER A 152 14.59 0.85 10.69
CA SER A 152 14.35 0.77 12.14
C SER A 152 13.40 -0.36 12.57
N MET A 153 12.61 -0.90 11.65
CA MET A 153 11.63 -1.97 11.90
C MET A 153 12.18 -3.37 11.64
N ILE A 154 13.19 -3.49 10.78
CA ILE A 154 13.72 -4.79 10.33
C ILE A 154 14.80 -5.23 11.32
N ALA A 155 14.36 -5.65 12.51
CA ALA A 155 15.13 -6.57 13.33
C ALA A 155 14.76 -7.99 12.90
N ALA A 156 15.75 -8.84 12.61
CA ALA A 156 15.50 -10.23 12.28
C ALA A 156 14.73 -10.89 13.44
N PRO A 157 13.54 -11.47 13.20
CA PRO A 157 12.74 -12.06 14.26
C PRO A 157 13.47 -13.26 14.86
N SER A 158 13.56 -13.31 16.19
CA SER A 158 14.26 -14.39 16.91
C SER A 158 13.43 -15.67 17.05
N ASN A 159 12.11 -15.57 16.82
CA ASN A 159 11.16 -16.66 16.98
C ASN A 159 9.93 -16.48 16.08
N ALA A 160 9.10 -17.53 15.97
CA ALA A 160 7.92 -17.53 15.10
C ALA A 160 6.86 -16.48 15.50
N LEU A 161 6.75 -16.15 16.79
CA LEU A 161 5.81 -15.14 17.25
C LEU A 161 6.23 -13.74 16.83
N GLU A 162 7.53 -13.41 16.93
CA GLU A 162 8.08 -12.16 16.40
C GLU A 162 7.94 -12.08 14.89
N ALA A 163 8.20 -13.16 14.16
CA ALA A 163 8.02 -13.21 12.72
C ALA A 163 6.55 -12.98 12.32
N ALA A 164 5.61 -13.63 13.02
CA ALA A 164 4.19 -13.45 12.78
C ALA A 164 3.72 -12.02 13.09
N ARG A 165 4.23 -11.40 14.16
CA ARG A 165 3.93 -10.00 14.51
C ARG A 165 4.46 -9.03 13.46
N LEU A 166 5.72 -9.22 13.04
CA LEU A 166 6.35 -8.42 12.00
C LEU A 166 5.56 -8.52 10.68
N TRP A 167 5.22 -9.73 10.25
CA TRP A 167 4.39 -9.94 9.06
C TRP A 167 3.00 -9.29 9.18
N ALA A 168 2.32 -9.49 10.31
CA ALA A 168 0.99 -8.92 10.50
C ALA A 168 1.00 -7.38 10.45
N CYS A 169 2.04 -6.75 11.01
CA CYS A 169 2.10 -5.30 11.13
C CYS A 169 2.73 -4.61 9.90
N ALA A 170 3.74 -5.20 9.26
CA ALA A 170 4.46 -4.60 8.12
C ALA A 170 3.95 -5.08 6.75
N ALA A 171 3.35 -6.27 6.65
CA ALA A 171 2.85 -6.78 5.38
C ALA A 171 1.33 -6.73 5.29
N LEU A 172 0.64 -7.36 6.25
CA LEU A 172 -0.81 -7.53 6.18
C LEU A 172 -1.59 -6.27 6.53
N SER A 173 -1.29 -5.63 7.66
CA SER A 173 -2.01 -4.44 8.14
C SER A 173 -2.05 -3.30 7.11
N PRO A 174 -0.90 -2.84 6.55
CA PRO A 174 -0.92 -1.79 5.53
C PRO A 174 -1.67 -2.25 4.27
N ALA A 175 -1.45 -3.48 3.82
CA ALA A 175 -2.18 -4.01 2.66
C ALA A 175 -3.70 -4.01 2.86
N VAL A 176 -4.20 -4.34 4.04
CA VAL A 176 -5.64 -4.26 4.33
C VAL A 176 -6.09 -2.80 4.37
N CYS A 177 -5.45 -1.96 5.18
CA CYS A 177 -5.87 -0.58 5.39
C CYS A 177 -5.86 0.21 4.07
N GLU A 178 -4.76 0.15 3.34
CA GLU A 178 -4.55 0.94 2.13
C GLU A 178 -5.46 0.47 1.00
N GLU A 179 -5.66 -0.84 0.79
CA GLU A 179 -6.55 -1.31 -0.26
C GLU A 179 -8.03 -0.96 0.01
N LEU A 180 -8.48 -0.99 1.26
CA LEU A 180 -9.84 -0.54 1.61
C LEU A 180 -10.03 0.96 1.29
N LEU A 181 -9.00 1.78 1.49
CA LEU A 181 -9.05 3.23 1.22
C LEU A 181 -8.91 3.54 -0.27
N TYR A 182 -7.96 2.92 -0.97
CA TYR A 182 -7.68 3.22 -2.38
C TYR A 182 -8.62 2.48 -3.33
N ARG A 183 -8.82 1.17 -3.15
CA ARG A 183 -9.59 0.32 -4.08
C ARG A 183 -11.05 0.20 -3.67
N GLY A 184 -11.34 0.26 -2.37
CA GLY A 184 -12.70 0.39 -1.87
C GLY A 184 -13.21 1.80 -2.11
N LEU A 185 -12.71 2.77 -1.34
CA LEU A 185 -13.28 4.12 -1.28
C LEU A 185 -12.93 5.02 -2.48
N LEU A 186 -11.65 5.35 -2.71
CA LEU A 186 -11.24 6.31 -3.74
C LEU A 186 -11.63 5.86 -5.15
N LEU A 187 -11.31 4.61 -5.50
CA LEU A 187 -11.60 4.07 -6.81
C LEU A 187 -13.11 4.08 -7.11
N THR A 188 -13.94 3.75 -6.12
CA THR A 188 -15.40 3.83 -6.25
C THR A 188 -15.86 5.28 -6.46
N ALA A 189 -15.32 6.24 -5.71
CA ALA A 189 -15.67 7.65 -5.85
C ALA A 189 -15.26 8.23 -7.23
N LEU A 190 -14.07 7.87 -7.74
CA LEU A 190 -13.58 8.34 -9.04
C LEU A 190 -14.35 7.77 -10.24
N GLN A 191 -14.93 6.58 -10.09
CA GLN A 191 -15.73 5.92 -11.15
C GLN A 191 -17.18 6.39 -11.19
N ARG A 192 -17.63 7.19 -10.21
CA ARG A 192 -19.02 7.65 -10.11
C ARG A 192 -19.23 8.99 -10.83
N PRO A 193 -20.45 9.25 -11.33
CA PRO A 193 -20.83 10.54 -11.88
C PRO A 193 -20.63 11.69 -10.87
N ARG A 194 -20.49 12.91 -11.38
CA ARG A 194 -20.53 14.13 -10.56
C ARG A 194 -21.95 14.62 -10.41
N LEU A 195 -22.20 15.47 -9.42
CA LEU A 195 -23.52 16.11 -9.25
C LEU A 195 -23.94 16.91 -10.49
N ALA A 196 -22.98 17.47 -11.23
CA ALA A 196 -23.21 18.35 -12.38
C ALA A 196 -22.72 17.76 -13.73
N GLY A 197 -22.54 16.44 -13.86
CA GLY A 197 -22.07 15.87 -15.13
C GLY A 197 -21.64 14.40 -15.09
N PRO A 198 -21.11 13.88 -16.21
CA PRO A 198 -20.63 12.50 -16.28
C PRO A 198 -19.48 12.25 -15.28
N ALA A 199 -19.14 10.97 -15.08
CA ALA A 199 -17.95 10.61 -14.30
C ALA A 199 -16.71 11.31 -14.87
N LEU A 200 -15.82 11.78 -13.98
CA LEU A 200 -14.60 12.48 -14.40
C LEU A 200 -13.70 11.58 -15.26
N LEU A 201 -13.66 10.29 -14.91
CA LEU A 201 -12.69 9.32 -15.41
C LEU A 201 -13.41 8.06 -15.86
N GLY A 202 -12.91 7.45 -16.95
CA GLY A 202 -13.27 6.09 -17.28
C GLY A 202 -12.77 5.10 -16.21
N ARG A 203 -13.31 3.88 -16.23
CA ARG A 203 -12.91 2.81 -15.30
C ARG A 203 -11.39 2.58 -15.29
N THR A 204 -10.76 2.63 -16.45
CA THR A 204 -9.31 2.49 -16.63
C THR A 204 -8.54 3.69 -16.08
N ASP A 205 -8.97 4.91 -16.38
CA ASP A 205 -8.29 6.12 -15.91
C ASP A 205 -8.35 6.23 -14.39
N ALA A 206 -9.48 5.85 -13.78
CA ALA A 206 -9.61 5.80 -12.32
C ALA A 206 -8.63 4.81 -11.67
N VAL A 207 -8.34 3.68 -12.32
CA VAL A 207 -7.32 2.73 -11.85
C VAL A 207 -5.93 3.36 -11.90
N PHE A 208 -5.56 4.00 -13.01
CA PHE A 208 -4.24 4.65 -13.12
C PHE A 208 -4.09 5.82 -12.15
N VAL A 209 -5.13 6.63 -11.97
CA VAL A 209 -5.11 7.77 -11.04
C VAL A 209 -5.00 7.27 -9.60
N THR A 210 -5.79 6.29 -9.17
CA THR A 210 -5.65 5.76 -7.80
C THR A 210 -4.29 5.10 -7.57
N ALA A 211 -3.73 4.42 -8.57
CA ALA A 211 -2.38 3.85 -8.52
C ALA A 211 -1.28 4.92 -8.34
N ALA A 212 -1.36 6.03 -9.09
CA ALA A 212 -0.41 7.11 -8.98
C ALA A 212 -0.53 7.84 -7.63
N LEU A 213 -1.76 8.07 -7.14
CA LEU A 213 -1.99 8.71 -5.84
C LEU A 213 -1.49 7.83 -4.69
N PHE A 214 -1.69 6.51 -4.79
CA PHE A 214 -1.12 5.52 -3.87
C PHE A 214 0.41 5.62 -3.81
N ALA A 215 1.08 5.65 -4.97
CA ALA A 215 2.52 5.79 -5.03
C ALA A 215 3.03 7.15 -4.51
N LEU A 216 2.35 8.25 -4.83
CA LEU A 216 2.70 9.59 -4.35
C LEU A 216 2.57 9.72 -2.82
N ALA A 217 1.61 9.01 -2.22
CA ALA A 217 1.39 9.05 -0.77
C ALA A 217 2.60 8.54 0.03
N HIS A 218 3.49 7.76 -0.60
CA HIS A 218 4.71 7.24 0.01
C HIS A 218 5.87 8.24 0.00
N LEU A 219 5.77 9.33 -0.77
CA LEU A 219 6.80 10.38 -0.88
C LEU A 219 8.23 9.86 -1.16
N ASP A 220 8.32 8.69 -1.76
CA ASP A 220 9.57 8.01 -2.10
C ASP A 220 9.63 7.87 -3.63
N LEU A 221 10.43 8.74 -4.26
CA LEU A 221 10.56 8.79 -5.71
C LEU A 221 11.13 7.49 -6.31
N PRO A 222 12.17 6.86 -5.73
CA PRO A 222 12.59 5.50 -6.10
C PRO A 222 11.45 4.48 -6.10
N GLN A 223 10.56 4.52 -5.10
CA GLN A 223 9.45 3.58 -4.98
C GLN A 223 8.21 3.96 -5.81
N PHE A 224 8.16 5.17 -6.38
CA PHE A 224 7.00 5.62 -7.15
C PHE A 224 6.62 4.66 -8.29
N GLY A 225 7.60 4.22 -9.08
CA GLY A 225 7.39 3.27 -10.19
C GLY A 225 6.88 1.90 -9.70
N PRO A 226 7.63 1.23 -8.80
CA PRO A 226 7.19 -0.01 -8.14
C PRO A 226 5.77 0.03 -7.58
N LEU A 227 5.46 1.06 -6.79
CA LEU A 227 4.18 1.22 -6.11
C LEU A 227 3.06 1.57 -7.09
N THR A 228 3.34 2.31 -8.17
CA THR A 228 2.36 2.54 -9.24
C THR A 228 2.03 1.24 -9.96
N PHE A 229 3.01 0.36 -10.19
CA PHE A 229 2.76 -0.91 -10.86
C PHE A 229 1.91 -1.87 -10.02
N LEU A 230 2.22 -1.99 -8.73
CA LEU A 230 1.36 -2.67 -7.75
C LEU A 230 -0.03 -2.00 -7.71
N GLY A 231 -0.02 -0.67 -7.68
CA GLY A 231 -1.13 0.26 -7.90
C GLY A 231 -2.16 -0.23 -8.92
N VAL A 232 -1.69 -0.34 -10.16
CA VAL A 232 -2.47 -0.72 -11.33
C VAL A 232 -2.95 -2.16 -11.24
N ALA A 233 -2.10 -3.10 -10.82
CA ALA A 233 -2.47 -4.51 -10.69
C ALA A 233 -3.62 -4.70 -9.68
N ALA A 234 -3.50 -4.13 -8.49
CA ALA A 234 -4.53 -4.19 -7.46
C ALA A 234 -5.82 -3.47 -7.90
N GLY A 235 -5.72 -2.31 -8.55
CA GLY A 235 -6.90 -1.62 -9.10
C GLY A 235 -7.63 -2.44 -10.18
N GLY A 236 -6.89 -3.06 -11.09
CA GLY A 236 -7.45 -3.96 -12.11
C GLY A 236 -8.14 -5.19 -11.51
N LEU A 237 -7.52 -5.82 -10.50
CA LEU A 237 -8.10 -6.94 -9.76
C LEU A 237 -9.39 -6.56 -9.03
N ALA A 238 -9.42 -5.39 -8.39
CA ALA A 238 -10.59 -4.90 -7.68
C ALA A 238 -11.76 -4.67 -8.64
N VAL A 239 -11.49 -4.06 -9.80
CA VAL A 239 -12.47 -3.82 -10.85
C VAL A 239 -12.98 -5.12 -11.47
N ALA A 240 -12.09 -6.06 -11.79
CA ALA A 240 -12.45 -7.29 -12.50
C ALA A 240 -13.22 -8.28 -11.60
N SER A 241 -12.88 -8.34 -10.31
CA SER A 241 -13.53 -9.24 -9.35
C SER A 241 -14.77 -8.63 -8.68
N GLY A 242 -14.90 -7.30 -8.72
CA GLY A 242 -15.90 -6.55 -7.94
C GLY A 242 -15.67 -6.61 -6.42
N SER A 243 -14.47 -6.97 -5.99
CA SER A 243 -14.07 -7.18 -4.60
C SER A 243 -12.70 -6.58 -4.33
N VAL A 244 -12.48 -6.02 -3.14
CA VAL A 244 -11.15 -5.53 -2.74
C VAL A 244 -10.24 -6.66 -2.25
N LEU A 245 -10.77 -7.82 -1.88
CA LEU A 245 -9.98 -8.92 -1.31
C LEU A 245 -8.83 -9.42 -2.21
N PRO A 246 -8.97 -9.52 -3.54
CA PRO A 246 -7.86 -9.89 -4.43
C PRO A 246 -6.75 -8.83 -4.47
N ALA A 247 -7.11 -7.55 -4.36
CA ALA A 247 -6.14 -6.46 -4.25
C ALA A 247 -5.37 -6.55 -2.93
N ILE A 248 -6.07 -6.81 -1.81
CA ILE A 248 -5.43 -7.08 -0.51
C ILE A 248 -4.47 -8.27 -0.61
N ALA A 249 -4.88 -9.36 -1.25
CA ALA A 249 -4.03 -10.53 -1.43
C ALA A 249 -2.77 -10.21 -2.27
N ALA A 250 -2.92 -9.44 -3.35
CA ALA A 250 -1.80 -8.99 -4.16
C ALA A 250 -0.82 -8.12 -3.37
N HIS A 251 -1.33 -7.10 -2.68
CA HIS A 251 -0.53 -6.18 -1.90
C HIS A 251 0.16 -6.89 -0.71
N ALA A 252 -0.57 -7.68 0.06
CA ALA A 252 0.00 -8.44 1.18
C ALA A 252 1.09 -9.41 0.69
N THR A 253 0.91 -10.06 -0.46
CA THR A 253 1.94 -10.95 -1.04
C THR A 253 3.17 -10.17 -1.50
N TYR A 254 2.98 -9.02 -2.14
CA TYR A 254 4.07 -8.12 -2.51
C TYR A 254 4.87 -7.69 -1.27
N ASN A 255 4.20 -7.20 -0.22
CA ASN A 255 4.85 -6.78 1.02
C ASN A 255 5.51 -7.96 1.75
N SER A 256 4.91 -9.15 1.71
CA SER A 256 5.48 -10.35 2.31
C SER A 256 6.77 -10.76 1.62
N ALA A 257 6.82 -10.68 0.28
CA ALA A 257 8.03 -10.97 -0.49
C ALA A 257 9.12 -9.93 -0.24
N ALA A 258 8.76 -8.64 -0.16
CA ALA A 258 9.65 -7.56 0.24
C ALA A 258 10.24 -7.78 1.64
N LEU A 259 9.38 -8.05 2.61
CA LEU A 259 9.77 -8.32 3.99
C LEU A 259 10.66 -9.55 4.11
N ALA A 260 10.31 -10.65 3.42
CA ALA A 260 11.10 -11.86 3.43
C ALA A 260 12.51 -11.60 2.88
N LEU A 261 12.64 -10.91 1.74
CA LEU A 261 13.96 -10.53 1.22
C LEU A 261 14.70 -9.55 2.14
N GLY A 262 14.01 -8.60 2.78
CA GLY A 262 14.65 -7.68 3.72
C GLY A 262 15.20 -8.40 4.96
N VAL A 263 14.46 -9.38 5.49
CA VAL A 263 14.91 -10.21 6.63
C VAL A 263 16.02 -11.18 6.23
N LEU A 264 15.96 -11.75 5.02
CA LEU A 264 17.00 -12.68 4.52
C LEU A 264 18.28 -11.97 4.07
N GLY A 265 18.14 -10.80 3.44
CA GLY A 265 19.22 -9.91 2.96
C GLY A 265 19.92 -9.11 4.07
N GLY A 266 19.22 -8.87 5.17
CA GLY A 266 19.70 -8.14 6.35
C GLY A 266 20.44 -9.02 7.36
N GLY A 267 21.42 -9.80 6.91
CA GLY A 267 22.44 -10.31 7.83
C GLY A 267 23.34 -9.15 8.25
N LEU A 268 23.19 -8.68 9.49
CA LEU A 268 24.13 -7.86 10.29
C LEU A 268 24.95 -6.78 9.56
#